data_AF-A0AAE1SDB0-F1
#
_entry.id   AF-A0AAE1SDB0-F1
#
_cell.length_a   1.000
_cell.length_b   1.000
_cell.length_c   1.000
_cell.angle_alpha   90.00
_cell.angle_beta   90.00
_cell.angle_gamma   90.00
#
_symmetry.space_group_name_H-M   'P 1'
#
loop_
_entity.id
_entity.type
_entity.pdbx_description
1 polymer ?
#
loop_
_entity_poly.entity_id
_entity_poly.type
_entity_poly.pdbx_seq_one_letter_code
_entity_poly.pdbx_strand_id
1 'polypeptide(L)'
;MYQVYCRKKEKDKSQNPEPYKVIEISPPPKNLGIRCLPSNLQCGESVTIEDRAYTISAVTHRYQLRKGKYEPTEKRLDVLSTGRYILNLYLENLLEQS
;
A
#
# COMPACT_ATOMS: atom_id res chain seq x y z
N MET A 1 6.35 -7.14 -11.41
CA MET A 1 6.60 -7.54 -10.01
C MET A 1 7.45 -6.44 -9.39
N TYR A 2 6.92 -5.69 -8.42
CA TYR A 2 7.64 -4.53 -7.86
C TYR A 2 8.50 -4.97 -6.69
N GLN A 3 9.80 -4.71 -6.81
CA GLN A 3 10.79 -5.00 -5.80
C GLN A 3 11.01 -3.77 -4.93
N VAL A 4 11.08 -3.96 -3.61
CA VAL A 4 11.32 -2.87 -2.65
C VAL A 4 12.71 -2.29 -2.90
N TYR A 5 12.77 -1.02 -3.29
CA TYR A 5 14.04 -0.35 -3.57
C TYR A 5 14.19 0.89 -2.70
N CYS A 6 15.02 0.78 -1.66
CA CYS A 6 15.43 1.93 -0.85
C CYS A 6 16.76 2.47 -1.39
N ARG A 7 16.73 3.46 -2.29
CA ARG A 7 17.95 4.18 -2.70
C ARG A 7 18.39 5.11 -1.56
N LYS A 8 19.70 5.12 -1.27
CA LYS A 8 20.31 5.95 -0.20
C LYS A 8 20.13 7.44 -0.53
N LYS A 9 19.82 8.25 0.48
CA LYS A 9 19.55 9.70 0.43
C LYS A 9 20.53 10.48 -0.46
N GLU A 10 20.08 10.91 -1.63
CA GLU A 10 20.57 12.13 -2.26
C GLU A 10 19.49 13.21 -2.22
N LYS A 11 19.96 14.44 -2.00
CA LYS A 11 19.31 15.60 -1.40
C LYS A 11 18.22 16.26 -2.26
N ASP A 12 17.49 15.52 -3.09
CA ASP A 12 16.47 16.09 -3.96
C ASP A 12 15.05 15.74 -3.44
N LYS A 13 14.36 16.76 -2.92
CA LYS A 13 13.00 16.65 -2.36
C LYS A 13 11.93 16.40 -3.43
N SER A 14 12.28 16.53 -4.71
CA SER A 14 11.33 16.56 -5.82
C SER A 14 11.14 15.21 -6.53
N GLN A 15 12.07 14.26 -6.36
CA GLN A 15 12.08 12.99 -7.13
C GLN A 15 12.08 11.73 -6.27
N ASN A 16 12.16 11.85 -4.94
CA ASN A 16 12.21 10.67 -4.07
C ASN A 16 10.80 10.22 -3.67
N PRO A 17 10.44 8.93 -3.88
CA PRO A 17 9.15 8.41 -3.45
C PRO A 17 9.08 8.43 -1.92
N GLU A 18 8.12 9.19 -1.38
CA GLU A 18 7.82 9.14 0.05
C GLU A 18 7.42 7.72 0.45
N PRO A 19 7.92 7.21 1.57
CA PRO A 19 7.72 5.81 1.94
C PRO A 19 6.27 5.55 2.38
N TYR A 20 5.78 4.34 2.09
CA TYR A 20 4.48 3.87 2.51
C TYR A 20 4.57 3.14 3.84
N LYS A 21 3.64 3.42 4.74
CA LYS A 21 3.34 2.57 5.89
C LYS A 21 2.47 1.41 5.42
N VAL A 22 3.01 0.21 5.44
CA VAL A 22 2.34 -0.99 4.92
C VAL A 22 1.64 -1.73 6.06
N ILE A 23 0.34 -1.98 5.90
CA ILE A 23 -0.47 -2.71 6.87
C ILE A 23 -1.16 -3.89 6.15
N GLU A 24 -1.00 -5.09 6.70
CA GLU A 24 -1.78 -6.26 6.30
C GLU A 24 -3.17 -6.20 6.95
N ILE A 25 -4.22 -6.16 6.13
CA ILE A 25 -5.61 -6.23 6.57
C ILE A 25 -5.98 -7.69 6.88
N SER A 26 -5.45 -8.23 7.96
CA SER A 26 -5.99 -9.42 8.61
C SER A 26 -6.73 -9.03 9.88
N PRO A 27 -7.66 -9.83 10.39
CA PRO A 27 -8.01 -9.79 11.81
C PRO A 27 -7.03 -10.68 12.59
N PRO A 28 -6.16 -10.15 13.47
CA PRO A 28 -5.89 -8.74 13.77
C PRO A 28 -4.96 -8.07 12.73
N PRO A 29 -5.01 -6.72 12.56
CA PRO A 29 -4.18 -6.04 11.57
C PRO A 29 -2.70 -6.14 11.92
N LYS A 30 -1.84 -6.39 10.92
CA LYS A 30 -0.40 -6.50 11.13
C LYS A 30 0.34 -5.38 10.44
N ASN A 31 1.29 -4.77 11.14
CA ASN A 31 2.14 -3.74 10.57
C ASN A 31 3.36 -4.40 9.91
N LEU A 32 3.50 -4.26 8.58
CA LEU A 32 4.62 -4.81 7.80
C LEU A 32 5.80 -3.81 7.68
N GLY A 33 5.69 -2.66 8.36
CA GLY A 33 6.70 -1.62 8.44
C GLY A 33 6.57 -0.54 7.37
N ILE A 34 7.59 0.30 7.31
CA ILE A 34 7.67 1.42 6.37
C ILE A 34 8.52 0.97 5.18
N ARG A 35 7.99 1.06 3.95
CA ARG A 35 8.64 0.58 2.73
C ARG A 35 8.65 1.65 1.64
N CYS A 36 9.78 1.76 0.95
CA CYS A 36 9.87 2.55 -0.27
C CYS A 36 9.34 1.70 -1.44
N LEU A 37 8.17 2.07 -1.91
CA LEU A 37 7.50 1.46 -3.05
C LEU A 37 7.33 2.55 -4.13
N PRO A 38 7.20 2.16 -5.40
CA PRO A 38 7.00 3.14 -6.47
C PRO A 38 5.71 3.93 -6.24
N SER A 39 5.66 5.19 -6.70
CA SER A 39 4.51 6.06 -6.46
C SER A 39 3.25 5.69 -7.28
N ASN A 40 3.41 4.86 -8.32
CA ASN A 40 2.35 4.50 -9.27
C ASN A 40 1.65 3.17 -8.93
N LEU A 41 1.65 2.76 -7.66
CA LEU A 41 0.97 1.54 -7.21
C LEU A 41 -0.55 1.66 -7.39
N GLN A 42 -1.16 0.56 -7.82
CA GLN A 42 -2.61 0.47 -8.03
C GLN A 42 -3.25 -0.63 -7.18
N CYS A 43 -4.54 -0.49 -6.89
CA CYS A 43 -5.30 -1.56 -6.23
C CYS A 43 -5.36 -2.80 -7.15
N GLY A 44 -5.28 -4.00 -6.55
CA GLY A 44 -5.22 -5.27 -7.27
C GLY A 44 -3.81 -5.68 -7.72
N GLU A 45 -2.83 -4.78 -7.62
CA GLU A 45 -1.45 -5.07 -7.97
C GLU A 45 -0.75 -5.97 -6.94
N SER A 46 0.21 -6.78 -7.39
CA SER A 46 0.99 -7.66 -6.51
C SER A 46 2.32 -7.03 -6.11
N VAL A 47 2.58 -7.05 -4.81
CA VAL A 47 3.82 -6.55 -4.19
C VAL A 47 4.47 -7.65 -3.37
N THR A 48 5.80 -7.70 -3.41
CA THR A 48 6.58 -8.64 -2.60
C THR A 48 7.20 -7.90 -1.43
N ILE A 49 6.88 -8.36 -0.22
CA ILE A 49 7.36 -7.78 1.04
C ILE A 49 7.89 -8.93 1.88
N GLU A 50 9.17 -8.87 2.26
CA GLU A 50 9.82 -9.91 3.08
C GLU A 50 9.56 -11.33 2.53
N ASP A 51 9.80 -11.50 1.23
CA ASP A 51 9.64 -12.76 0.49
C ASP A 51 8.23 -13.36 0.47
N ARG A 52 7.23 -12.56 0.86
CA ARG A 52 5.81 -12.92 0.77
C ARG A 52 5.11 -12.06 -0.26
N ALA A 53 4.23 -12.69 -1.04
CA ALA A 53 3.39 -12.02 -2.01
C ALA A 53 2.11 -11.51 -1.35
N TYR A 54 1.85 -10.23 -1.56
CA TYR A 54 0.65 -9.56 -1.12
C TYR A 54 -0.02 -8.86 -2.31
N THR A 55 -1.34 -8.72 -2.23
CA THR A 55 -2.13 -7.94 -3.18
C THR A 55 -2.57 -6.64 -2.53
N ILE A 56 -2.42 -5.52 -3.24
CA ILE A 56 -2.80 -4.20 -2.76
C ILE A 56 -4.32 -4.10 -2.71
N SER A 57 -4.86 -3.84 -1.52
CA SER A 57 -6.28 -3.60 -1.32
C SER A 57 -6.61 -2.12 -1.46
N ALA A 58 -5.80 -1.23 -0.89
CA ALA A 58 -6.02 0.21 -0.94
C ALA A 58 -4.72 1.01 -0.85
N VAL A 59 -4.69 2.14 -1.57
CA VAL A 59 -3.62 3.14 -1.52
C VAL A 59 -4.21 4.43 -0.95
N THR A 60 -3.73 4.86 0.22
CA THR A 60 -4.29 6.03 0.93
C THR A 60 -3.23 7.12 1.09
N HIS A 61 -3.55 8.33 0.60
CA HIS A 61 -2.75 9.54 0.82
C HIS A 61 -3.52 10.50 1.72
N ARG A 62 -3.00 10.76 2.92
CA ARG A 62 -3.61 11.65 3.90
C ARG A 62 -2.94 13.02 3.84
N TYR A 63 -3.75 14.06 3.70
CA TYR A 63 -3.33 15.46 3.71
C TYR A 63 -3.92 16.19 4.91
N GLN A 64 -3.22 17.22 5.39
CA GLN A 64 -3.67 18.12 6.44
C GLN A 64 -3.63 19.56 5.94
N LEU A 65 -4.66 20.35 6.24
CA LEU A 65 -4.69 21.77 5.94
C LEU A 65 -3.84 22.54 6.96
N ARG A 66 -2.77 23.20 6.52
CA ARG A 66 -1.90 24.04 7.35
C ARG A 66 -1.67 25.38 6.66
N LYS A 67 -1.93 26.48 7.38
CA LYS A 67 -1.70 27.86 6.89
C LYS A 67 -2.29 28.12 5.48
N GLY A 68 -3.49 27.60 5.22
CA GLY A 68 -4.18 27.77 3.94
C GLY A 68 -3.68 26.86 2.79
N LYS A 69 -2.84 25.85 3.07
CA LYS A 69 -2.35 24.89 2.07
C LYS A 69 -2.50 23.45 2.56
N TYR A 70 -2.82 22.51 1.66
CA TYR A 70 -2.83 21.09 1.99
C TYR A 70 -1.40 20.53 1.96
N GLU A 71 -0.95 19.98 3.08
CA GLU A 71 0.35 19.35 3.23
C GLU A 71 0.20 17.83 3.38
N PRO A 72 1.00 17.01 2.68
CA PRO A 72 0.96 15.56 2.84
C PRO A 72 1.40 15.17 4.25
N THR A 73 0.66 14.26 4.89
CA THR A 73 0.89 13.83 6.27
C THR A 73 1.27 12.36 6.36
N GLU A 74 0.55 11.48 5.67
CA GLU A 74 0.76 10.04 5.76
C GLU A 74 0.45 9.38 4.41
N LYS A 75 1.31 8.43 4.01
CA LYS A 75 1.05 7.50 2.92
C LYS A 75 0.91 6.10 3.50
N ARG A 76 -0.24 5.50 3.29
CA ARG A 76 -0.59 4.17 3.80
C ARG A 76 -0.89 3.24 2.65
N LEU A 77 -0.31 2.05 2.70
CA LEU A 77 -0.59 0.97 1.78
C LEU A 77 -1.24 -0.17 2.55
N ASP A 78 -2.47 -0.48 2.19
CA ASP A 78 -3.20 -1.60 2.77
C ASP A 78 -3.11 -2.79 1.84
N VAL A 79 -2.62 -3.91 2.38
CA VAL A 79 -2.36 -5.11 1.62
C VAL A 79 -3.09 -6.30 2.23
N LEU A 80 -3.41 -7.26 1.38
CA LEU A 80 -3.98 -8.55 1.75
C LEU A 80 -3.04 -9.65 1.29
N SER A 81 -3.01 -10.78 1.98
CA SER A 81 -2.39 -11.97 1.40
C SER A 81 -3.09 -12.29 0.09
N THR A 82 -2.33 -12.68 -0.94
CA THR A 82 -2.91 -12.91 -2.28
C THR A 82 -4.03 -13.95 -2.24
N GLY A 83 -3.90 -15.00 -1.41
CA GLY A 83 -4.97 -15.97 -1.20
C GLY A 83 -6.23 -15.36 -0.58
N ARG A 84 -6.11 -14.48 0.41
CA ARG A 84 -7.26 -13.82 1.05
C ARG A 84 -7.99 -12.89 0.08
N TYR A 85 -7.24 -12.16 -0.74
CA TYR A 85 -7.81 -11.26 -1.76
C TYR A 85 -8.66 -12.04 -2.77
N ILE A 86 -8.13 -13.15 -3.30
CA ILE A 86 -8.87 -14.00 -4.26
C ILE A 86 -10.12 -14.59 -3.61
N LEU A 87 -10.03 -15.07 -2.37
CA LEU A 87 -11.18 -15.61 -1.65
C LEU A 87 -12.28 -14.56 -1.43
N ASN A 88 -11.91 -13.31 -1.10
CA ASN A 88 -12.89 -12.24 -0.97
C ASN A 88 -13.59 -11.95 -2.29
N LEU A 89 -12.84 -11.82 -3.37
CA LEU A 89 -13.39 -11.61 -4.71
C LEU A 89 -14.40 -12.71 -5.07
N TYR A 90 -14.06 -13.98 -4.79
CA TYR A 90 -14.97 -15.10 -5.04
C TYR A 90 -16.25 -15.01 -4.22
N LEU A 91 -16.14 -14.73 -2.92
CA LEU A 91 -17.29 -14.62 -2.03
C LEU A 91 -18.20 -13.43 -2.38
N GLU A 92 -17.61 -12.29 -2.74
CA GLU A 92 -18.34 -11.10 -3.19
C GLU A 92 -19.16 -11.41 -4.45
N ASN A 93 -18.55 -12.06 -5.44
CA ASN A 93 -19.25 -12.46 -6.68
C ASN A 93 -20.43 -13.41 -6.39
N LEU A 94 -20.31 -14.33 -5.43
CA LEU A 94 -21.41 -15.23 -5.07
C LEU A 94 -22.58 -14.48 -4.43
N LEU A 95 -22.29 -13.50 -3.58
CA LEU A 95 -23.32 -12.69 -2.92
C LEU A 95 -24.04 -11.76 -3.90
N GLU A 96 -23.35 -11.27 -4.93
CA GLU A 96 -23.98 -10.47 -5.98
C GLU A 96 -24.93 -11.30 -6.86
N GLN A 97 -24.74 -12.63 -6.92
CA GLN A 97 -25.54 -13.54 -7.74
C GLN A 97 -26.75 -14.15 -7.02
N SER A 98 -26.87 -13.95 -5.71
CA SER A 98 -27.99 -14.48 -4.88
C SER A 98 -29.15 -13.50 -4.77
#